data_AF-F1LAY6-F1
#
_entry.id   AF-F1LAY6-F1
#
_cell.length_a   1.000
_cell.length_b   1.000
_cell.length_c   1.000
_cell.angle_alpha   90.00
_cell.angle_beta   90.00
_cell.angle_gamma   90.00
#
_symmetry.space_group_name_H-M   'P 1'
#
loop_
_entity.id
_entity.type
_entity.pdbx_description
1 polymer ?
#
loop_
_entity_poly.entity_id
_entity_poly.type
_entity_poly.pdbx_seq_one_letter_code
_entity_poly.pdbx_strand_id
1 'polypeptide(L)'
;MRTMDKSTITFRAKDMSINMSILDLCIGTHNLYLRRRQPDLLEVQQMKAQAKEQRIRRMQEQNRLAREREQRIQAETDRDRYKNEFNAANEELCNLKEAMKKTEETAQLLAEKARVSEEEALVLSKRASEAEAECQRMKISQIKSEETKMSLERKARDAELVAHRLLQETERRNREAFMYRSQFLGTEPSWPQSWYSAYALPCSQQYPAHHHVISSSSSGDGGYMAQQNEESTMSNPLHPHVKVQRSPMFRSEAYLNGPPPDPSTNQFISSDLTALRSEIEKSRAEYNEKTKQLKEKMSEFRAEIESLKVEDRQTEHDRIHAANVQKGIDKYSTLRKSGAGSTKSRVQVFEGL
;
A
#
# COMPACT_ATOMS: atom_id res chain seq x y z
N MET A 1 85.34 14.40 2.54
CA MET A 1 84.75 13.88 3.79
C MET A 1 85.64 12.76 4.34
N ARG A 2 85.91 12.72 5.65
CA ARG A 2 86.64 11.59 6.29
C ARG A 2 85.64 10.52 6.73
N THR A 3 86.03 9.25 6.66
CA THR A 3 85.21 8.10 7.06
C THR A 3 85.67 7.53 8.40
N MET A 4 84.86 6.66 9.02
CA MET A 4 85.18 6.05 10.32
C MET A 4 86.47 5.21 10.29
N ASP A 5 86.77 4.57 9.16
CA ASP A 5 87.99 3.82 8.88
C ASP A 5 89.18 4.71 8.45
N LYS A 6 89.09 6.03 8.64
CA LYS A 6 90.09 7.05 8.28
C LYS A 6 90.37 7.22 6.78
N SER A 7 89.69 6.46 5.91
CA SER A 7 89.64 6.74 4.47
C SER A 7 89.07 8.14 4.21
N THR A 8 89.42 8.74 3.07
CA THR A 8 88.92 10.06 2.67
C THR A 8 88.27 9.96 1.30
N ILE A 9 87.07 10.55 1.17
CA ILE A 9 86.35 10.69 -0.10
C ILE A 9 86.44 12.15 -0.53
N THR A 10 86.86 12.40 -1.76
CA THR A 10 87.01 13.74 -2.34
C THR A 10 86.15 13.90 -3.59
N PHE A 11 85.39 14.98 -3.68
CA PHE A 11 84.64 15.32 -4.90
C PHE A 11 84.62 16.84 -5.06
N ARG A 12 84.36 17.31 -6.29
CA ARG A 12 84.26 18.74 -6.63
C ARG A 12 82.92 19.02 -7.30
N ALA A 13 82.15 19.95 -6.75
CA ALA A 13 80.95 20.47 -7.41
C ALA A 13 81.32 21.32 -8.63
N LYS A 14 80.48 21.33 -9.67
CA LYS A 14 80.68 22.14 -10.88
C LYS A 14 80.52 23.64 -10.59
N ASP A 15 79.52 23.99 -9.79
CA ASP A 15 79.36 25.32 -9.20
C ASP A 15 79.80 25.27 -7.73
N MET A 16 80.53 26.27 -7.27
CA MET A 16 80.98 26.39 -5.89
C MET A 16 79.85 26.83 -4.94
N SER A 17 78.82 27.52 -5.47
CA SER A 17 77.71 28.08 -4.68
C SER A 17 76.95 27.01 -3.89
N ILE A 18 76.78 25.82 -4.49
CA ILE A 18 76.01 24.72 -3.90
C ILE A 18 76.73 24.01 -2.76
N ASN A 19 78.05 24.23 -2.57
CA ASN A 19 78.83 23.49 -1.57
C ASN A 19 78.33 23.73 -0.14
N MET A 20 77.87 24.95 0.18
CA MET A 20 77.27 25.24 1.48
C MET A 20 75.96 24.47 1.67
N SER A 21 75.09 24.43 0.65
CA SER A 21 73.85 23.65 0.69
C SER A 21 74.12 22.15 0.84
N ILE A 22 75.11 21.60 0.14
CA ILE A 22 75.53 20.20 0.30
C ILE A 22 76.02 19.95 1.74
N LEU A 23 76.82 20.85 2.32
CA LEU A 23 77.33 20.72 3.68
C LEU A 23 76.20 20.74 4.72
N ASP A 24 75.26 21.70 4.62
CA ASP A 24 74.12 21.82 5.52
C ASP A 24 73.20 20.60 5.45
N LEU A 25 72.93 20.09 4.24
CA LEU A 25 72.16 18.86 4.03
C LEU A 25 72.87 17.64 4.63
N CYS A 26 74.19 17.53 4.49
CA CYS A 26 74.99 16.47 5.11
C CYS A 26 74.90 16.52 6.63
N ILE A 27 75.11 17.70 7.25
CA ILE A 27 75.07 17.88 8.70
C ILE A 27 73.67 17.61 9.25
N GLY A 28 72.63 18.21 8.65
CA GLY A 28 71.24 18.02 9.06
C GLY A 28 70.78 16.56 8.94
N THR A 29 71.10 15.91 7.83
CA THR A 29 70.75 14.49 7.62
C THR A 29 71.48 13.58 8.59
N HIS A 30 72.77 13.82 8.86
CA HIS A 30 73.55 13.05 9.82
C HIS A 30 73.02 13.21 11.25
N ASN A 31 72.72 14.44 11.68
CA ASN A 31 72.14 14.72 12.99
C ASN A 31 70.79 14.03 13.19
N LEU A 32 69.91 14.06 12.19
CA LEU A 32 68.63 13.31 12.24
C LEU A 32 68.84 11.80 12.22
N TYR A 33 69.83 11.29 11.48
CA TYR A 33 70.19 9.86 11.46
C TYR A 33 70.69 9.35 12.81
N LEU A 34 71.47 10.16 13.54
CA LEU A 34 71.92 9.88 14.91
C LEU A 34 70.75 9.95 15.91
N ARG A 35 69.93 11.01 15.87
CA ARG A 35 68.74 11.14 16.75
C ARG A 35 67.79 9.95 16.63
N ARG A 36 67.53 9.45 15.41
CA ARG A 36 66.70 8.25 15.14
C ARG A 36 67.26 6.92 15.66
N ARG A 37 68.49 6.91 16.19
CA ARG A 37 69.16 5.73 16.78
C ARG A 37 69.24 5.77 18.30
N GLN A 38 68.84 6.88 18.90
CA GLN A 38 68.67 7.01 20.34
C GLN A 38 67.19 6.76 20.70
N PRO A 39 66.88 6.38 21.95
CA PRO A 39 65.50 6.39 22.43
C PRO A 39 64.88 7.79 22.27
N ASP A 40 63.57 7.84 22.02
CA ASP A 40 62.83 9.10 21.92
C ASP A 40 62.96 9.92 23.22
N LEU A 41 63.16 11.23 23.09
CA LEU A 41 63.04 12.16 24.21
C LEU A 41 61.62 12.15 24.79
N LEU A 42 61.47 12.45 26.08
CA LEU A 42 60.18 12.41 26.79
C LEU A 42 59.09 13.24 26.10
N GLU A 43 59.44 14.43 25.59
CA GLU A 43 58.55 15.29 24.80
C GLU A 43 58.04 14.57 23.53
N VAL A 44 58.91 13.90 22.78
CA VAL A 44 58.54 13.15 21.57
C VAL A 44 57.66 11.95 21.91
N GLN A 45 57.90 11.29 23.05
CA GLN A 45 57.03 10.21 23.54
C GLN A 45 55.63 10.75 23.90
N GLN A 46 55.55 11.88 24.59
CA GLN A 46 54.30 12.56 24.92
C GLN A 46 53.53 12.99 23.66
N MET A 47 54.21 13.59 22.68
CA MET A 47 53.61 13.95 21.39
C MET A 47 53.05 12.71 20.66
N LYS A 48 53.78 11.59 20.66
CA LYS A 48 53.30 10.33 20.06
C LYS A 48 52.08 9.76 20.80
N ALA A 49 52.08 9.79 22.13
CA ALA A 49 50.95 9.36 22.95
C ALA A 49 49.70 10.22 22.68
N GLN A 50 49.84 11.55 22.71
CA GLN A 50 48.78 12.50 22.42
C GLN A 50 48.23 12.34 20.98
N ALA A 51 49.11 12.16 19.99
CA ALA A 51 48.69 11.92 18.59
C ALA A 51 47.95 10.58 18.44
N LYS A 52 48.38 9.51 19.11
CA LYS A 52 47.68 8.21 19.13
C LYS A 52 46.31 8.35 19.78
N GLU A 53 46.22 9.05 20.91
CA GLU A 53 44.96 9.29 21.60
C GLU A 53 43.98 10.13 20.75
N GLN A 54 44.43 11.24 20.17
CA GLN A 54 43.61 12.06 19.28
C GLN A 54 43.11 11.26 18.07
N ARG A 55 43.93 10.38 17.50
CA ARG A 55 43.51 9.49 16.40
C ARG A 55 42.43 8.50 16.85
N ILE A 56 42.58 7.89 18.03
CA ILE A 56 41.59 6.97 18.60
C ILE A 56 40.28 7.71 18.89
N ARG A 57 40.32 8.89 19.54
CA ARG A 57 39.14 9.72 19.81
C ARG A 57 38.39 10.09 18.53
N ARG A 58 39.09 10.53 17.47
CA ARG A 58 38.48 10.82 16.15
C ARG A 58 37.84 9.59 15.51
N MET A 59 38.50 8.43 15.59
CA MET A 59 37.97 7.16 15.05
C MET A 59 36.74 6.68 15.82
N GLN A 60 36.75 6.79 17.16
CA GLN A 60 35.58 6.48 17.99
C GLN A 60 34.39 7.38 17.66
N GLU A 61 34.63 8.68 17.45
CA GLU A 61 33.57 9.63 17.07
C GLU A 61 33.02 9.35 15.67
N GLN A 62 33.88 9.05 14.69
CA GLN A 62 33.45 8.61 13.36
C GLN A 62 32.60 7.33 13.44
N ASN A 63 33.02 6.34 14.25
CA ASN A 63 32.27 5.09 14.45
C ASN A 63 30.97 5.27 15.26
N ARG A 64 30.85 6.34 16.05
CA ARG A 64 29.60 6.73 16.72
C ARG A 64 28.62 7.33 15.71
N LEU A 65 29.08 8.32 14.95
CA LEU A 65 28.28 8.99 13.91
C LEU A 65 27.89 8.04 12.77
N ALA A 66 28.73 7.07 12.41
CA ALA A 66 28.40 6.06 11.40
C ALA A 66 27.22 5.20 11.84
N ARG A 67 27.23 4.68 13.08
CA ARG A 67 26.13 3.90 13.65
C ARG A 67 24.84 4.71 13.79
N GLU A 68 24.93 5.98 14.20
CA GLU A 68 23.76 6.85 14.26
C GLU A 68 23.15 7.08 12.86
N ARG A 69 23.98 7.30 11.84
CA ARG A 69 23.53 7.45 10.44
C ARG A 69 22.87 6.17 9.92
N GLU A 70 23.48 5.02 10.17
CA GLU A 70 22.94 3.71 9.81
C GLU A 70 21.57 3.46 10.46
N GLN A 71 21.43 3.77 11.76
CA GLN A 71 20.15 3.70 12.48
C GLN A 71 19.09 4.64 11.91
N ARG A 72 19.47 5.87 11.50
CA ARG A 72 18.52 6.80 10.83
C ARG A 72 18.09 6.29 9.45
N ILE A 73 19.03 5.82 8.63
CA ILE A 73 18.73 5.26 7.30
C ILE A 73 17.80 4.05 7.42
N GLN A 74 18.05 3.17 8.41
CA GLN A 74 17.16 2.05 8.70
C GLN A 74 15.77 2.51 9.10
N ALA A 75 15.65 3.47 10.05
CA ALA A 75 14.37 3.99 10.49
C ALA A 75 13.59 4.73 9.38
N GLU A 76 14.27 5.45 8.48
CA GLU A 76 13.68 6.08 7.30
C GLU A 76 13.19 5.02 6.30
N THR A 77 13.97 3.96 6.07
CA THR A 77 13.59 2.83 5.21
C THR A 77 12.39 2.07 5.76
N ASP A 78 12.36 1.78 7.06
CA ASP A 78 11.23 1.12 7.73
C ASP A 78 9.97 2.00 7.70
N ARG A 79 10.10 3.31 7.96
CA ARG A 79 8.99 4.28 7.82
C ARG A 79 8.41 4.27 6.42
N ASP A 80 9.26 4.31 5.39
CA ASP A 80 8.82 4.38 4.00
C ASP A 80 8.22 3.04 3.54
N ARG A 81 8.71 1.90 4.05
CA ARG A 81 8.04 0.59 3.90
C ARG A 81 6.63 0.62 4.48
N TYR A 82 6.47 0.96 5.76
CA TYR A 82 5.15 0.98 6.41
C TYR A 82 4.19 1.99 5.77
N LYS A 83 4.70 3.13 5.29
CA LYS A 83 3.90 4.11 4.54
C LYS A 83 3.37 3.51 3.23
N ASN A 84 4.20 2.76 2.51
CA ASN A 84 3.79 2.11 1.26
C ASN A 84 2.78 0.97 1.52
N GLU A 85 3.01 0.14 2.53
CA GLU A 85 2.07 -0.91 2.98
C GLU A 85 0.71 -0.30 3.40
N PHE A 86 0.73 0.79 4.18
CA PHE A 86 -0.48 1.51 4.58
C PHE A 86 -1.24 2.10 3.38
N ASN A 87 -0.53 2.72 2.44
CA ASN A 87 -1.14 3.29 1.24
C ASN A 87 -1.81 2.20 0.39
N ALA A 88 -1.15 1.06 0.18
CA ALA A 88 -1.70 -0.07 -0.57
C ALA A 88 -2.96 -0.64 0.10
N ALA A 89 -2.91 -0.90 1.42
CA ALA A 89 -4.07 -1.38 2.16
C ALA A 89 -5.24 -0.36 2.17
N ASN A 90 -4.94 0.94 2.19
CA ASN A 90 -5.95 1.98 2.10
C ASN A 90 -6.57 2.07 0.68
N GLU A 91 -5.78 1.86 -0.37
CA GLU A 91 -6.26 1.77 -1.76
C GLU A 91 -7.17 0.55 -1.96
N GLU A 92 -6.78 -0.64 -1.46
CA GLU A 92 -7.62 -1.83 -1.43
C GLU A 92 -8.95 -1.59 -0.69
N LEU A 93 -8.90 -0.90 0.46
CA LEU A 93 -10.07 -0.57 1.26
C LEU A 93 -11.00 0.44 0.55
N CYS A 94 -10.44 1.40 -0.20
CA CYS A 94 -11.22 2.27 -1.09
C CYS A 94 -11.89 1.49 -2.23
N ASN A 95 -11.14 0.60 -2.91
CA ASN A 95 -11.66 -0.23 -3.98
C ASN A 95 -12.80 -1.16 -3.50
N LEU A 96 -12.64 -1.77 -2.31
CA LEU A 96 -13.69 -2.60 -1.68
C LEU A 96 -14.93 -1.78 -1.30
N LYS A 97 -14.78 -0.55 -0.80
CA LYS A 97 -15.91 0.35 -0.52
C LYS A 97 -16.65 0.74 -1.80
N GLU A 98 -15.94 1.05 -2.88
CA GLU A 98 -16.57 1.40 -4.15
C GLU A 98 -17.28 0.19 -4.78
N ALA A 99 -16.69 -1.00 -4.71
CA ALA A 99 -17.33 -2.24 -5.13
C ALA A 99 -18.60 -2.53 -4.30
N MET A 100 -18.53 -2.39 -2.97
CA MET A 100 -19.68 -2.56 -2.08
C MET A 100 -20.81 -1.60 -2.43
N LYS A 101 -20.52 -0.30 -2.62
CA LYS A 101 -21.49 0.71 -3.04
C LYS A 101 -22.16 0.35 -4.37
N LYS A 102 -21.40 -0.11 -5.37
CA LYS A 102 -21.95 -0.59 -6.64
C LYS A 102 -22.85 -1.81 -6.45
N THR A 103 -22.47 -2.77 -5.61
CA THR A 103 -23.33 -3.93 -5.32
C THR A 103 -24.63 -3.53 -4.61
N GLU A 104 -24.57 -2.56 -3.69
CA GLU A 104 -25.74 -2.01 -3.01
C GLU A 104 -26.69 -1.31 -4.00
N GLU A 105 -26.16 -0.44 -4.87
CA GLU A 105 -26.92 0.21 -5.94
C GLU A 105 -27.59 -0.81 -6.88
N THR A 106 -26.89 -1.88 -7.27
CA THR A 106 -27.49 -2.95 -8.08
C THR A 106 -28.57 -3.74 -7.33
N ALA A 107 -28.41 -3.96 -6.02
CA ALA A 107 -29.41 -4.64 -5.20
C ALA A 107 -30.68 -3.78 -5.04
N GLN A 108 -30.53 -2.46 -4.85
CA GLN A 108 -31.65 -1.51 -4.81
C GLN A 108 -32.42 -1.50 -6.14
N LEU A 109 -31.72 -1.47 -7.28
CA LEU A 109 -32.36 -1.53 -8.61
C LEU A 109 -33.11 -2.86 -8.85
N LEU A 110 -32.57 -3.98 -8.37
CA LEU A 110 -33.25 -5.28 -8.43
C LEU A 110 -34.48 -5.34 -7.52
N ALA A 111 -34.39 -4.78 -6.32
CA ALA A 111 -35.51 -4.70 -5.38
C ALA A 111 -36.66 -3.83 -5.93
N GLU A 112 -36.36 -2.66 -6.50
CA GLU A 112 -37.38 -1.80 -7.12
C GLU A 112 -38.00 -2.47 -8.36
N LYS A 113 -37.20 -3.15 -9.18
CA LYS A 113 -37.72 -3.95 -10.31
C LYS A 113 -38.65 -5.07 -9.83
N ALA A 114 -38.31 -5.74 -8.73
CA ALA A 114 -39.18 -6.76 -8.13
C ALA A 114 -40.50 -6.14 -7.64
N ARG A 115 -40.44 -5.00 -6.93
CA ARG A 115 -41.61 -4.24 -6.45
C ARG A 115 -42.56 -3.86 -7.59
N VAL A 116 -42.03 -3.31 -8.68
CA VAL A 116 -42.82 -2.97 -9.88
C VAL A 116 -43.44 -4.21 -10.51
N SER A 117 -42.70 -5.32 -10.61
CA SER A 117 -43.26 -6.58 -11.17
C SER A 117 -44.36 -7.20 -10.30
N GLU A 118 -44.31 -7.00 -8.98
CA GLU A 118 -45.37 -7.41 -8.06
C GLU A 118 -46.62 -6.52 -8.22
N GLU A 119 -46.45 -5.21 -8.33
CA GLU A 119 -47.55 -4.27 -8.63
C GLU A 119 -48.21 -4.58 -9.98
N GLU A 120 -47.43 -4.86 -11.04
CA GLU A 120 -47.94 -5.28 -12.34
C GLU A 120 -48.72 -6.61 -12.24
N ALA A 121 -48.20 -7.60 -11.51
CA ALA A 121 -48.87 -8.88 -11.29
C ALA A 121 -50.19 -8.72 -10.51
N LEU A 122 -50.24 -7.83 -9.51
CA LEU A 122 -51.45 -7.51 -8.76
C LEU A 122 -52.51 -6.82 -9.64
N VAL A 123 -52.09 -5.88 -10.50
CA VAL A 123 -53.00 -5.21 -11.46
C VAL A 123 -53.56 -6.20 -12.48
N LEU A 124 -52.71 -7.09 -13.02
CA LEU A 124 -53.15 -8.15 -13.94
C LEU A 124 -54.09 -9.14 -13.28
N SER A 125 -53.79 -9.58 -12.05
CA SER A 125 -54.64 -10.47 -11.24
C SER A 125 -56.01 -9.85 -10.96
N LYS A 126 -56.05 -8.57 -10.54
CA LYS A 126 -57.29 -7.82 -10.34
C LYS A 126 -58.10 -7.74 -11.63
N ARG A 127 -57.46 -7.40 -12.76
CA ARG A 127 -58.13 -7.32 -14.07
C ARG A 127 -58.68 -8.66 -14.54
N ALA A 128 -57.98 -9.77 -14.26
CA ALA A 128 -58.49 -11.12 -14.52
C ALA A 128 -59.74 -11.42 -13.68
N SER A 129 -59.71 -11.12 -12.37
CA SER A 129 -60.87 -11.31 -11.49
C SER A 129 -62.08 -10.45 -11.88
N GLU A 130 -61.86 -9.20 -12.31
CA GLU A 130 -62.92 -8.32 -12.82
C GLU A 130 -63.57 -8.88 -14.10
N ALA A 131 -62.76 -9.43 -15.01
CA ALA A 131 -63.24 -10.08 -16.24
C ALA A 131 -63.97 -11.41 -15.97
N GLU A 132 -63.53 -12.21 -15.00
CA GLU A 132 -64.25 -13.40 -14.53
C GLU A 132 -65.61 -13.03 -13.93
N ALA A 133 -65.65 -12.02 -13.07
CA ALA A 133 -66.89 -11.52 -12.48
C ALA A 133 -67.84 -10.96 -13.55
N GLU A 134 -67.32 -10.32 -14.61
CA GLU A 134 -68.13 -9.89 -15.75
C GLU A 134 -68.69 -11.06 -16.56
N CYS A 135 -67.87 -12.08 -16.86
CA CYS A 135 -68.33 -13.33 -17.48
C CYS A 135 -69.44 -14.00 -16.66
N GLN A 136 -69.32 -14.02 -15.32
CA GLN A 136 -70.37 -14.54 -14.43
C GLN A 136 -71.65 -13.69 -14.49
N ARG A 137 -71.54 -12.35 -14.47
CA ARG A 137 -72.70 -11.44 -14.64
C ARG A 137 -73.41 -11.67 -15.96
N MET A 138 -72.67 -11.78 -17.06
CA MET A 138 -73.23 -12.10 -18.39
C MET A 138 -73.93 -13.46 -18.39
N LYS A 139 -73.31 -14.50 -17.80
CA LYS A 139 -73.89 -15.84 -17.72
C LYS A 139 -75.21 -15.87 -16.94
N ILE A 140 -75.29 -15.16 -15.81
CA ILE A 140 -76.55 -15.03 -15.03
C ILE A 140 -77.60 -14.24 -15.81
N SER A 141 -77.21 -13.17 -16.50
CA SER A 141 -78.10 -12.38 -17.36
C SER A 141 -78.67 -13.23 -18.51
N GLN A 142 -77.83 -14.03 -19.15
CA GLN A 142 -78.21 -14.96 -20.20
C GLN A 142 -79.20 -16.02 -19.70
N ILE A 143 -78.96 -16.62 -18.52
CA ILE A 143 -79.90 -17.59 -17.91
C ILE A 143 -81.27 -16.94 -17.69
N LYS A 144 -81.33 -15.72 -17.11
CA LYS A 144 -82.62 -15.01 -16.91
C LYS A 144 -83.30 -14.62 -18.23
N SER A 145 -82.53 -14.26 -19.25
CA SER A 145 -83.03 -14.01 -20.61
C SER A 145 -83.64 -15.28 -21.22
N GLU A 146 -83.01 -16.43 -21.00
CA GLU A 146 -83.46 -17.72 -21.50
C GLU A 146 -84.69 -18.24 -20.73
N GLU A 147 -84.73 -18.08 -19.40
CA GLU A 147 -85.90 -18.35 -18.56
C GLU A 147 -87.12 -17.49 -18.94
N THR A 148 -86.92 -16.18 -19.21
CA THR A 148 -88.01 -15.29 -19.64
C THR A 148 -88.50 -15.63 -21.04
N LYS A 149 -87.60 -15.96 -21.98
CA LYS A 149 -87.96 -16.52 -23.30
C LYS A 149 -88.78 -17.81 -23.18
N MET A 150 -88.33 -18.78 -22.37
CA MET A 150 -89.05 -20.03 -22.11
C MET A 150 -90.42 -19.81 -21.46
N SER A 151 -90.54 -18.81 -20.58
CA SER A 151 -91.80 -18.41 -19.95
C SER A 151 -92.78 -17.80 -20.96
N LEU A 152 -92.30 -16.96 -21.88
CA LEU A 152 -93.08 -16.43 -22.99
C LEU A 152 -93.51 -17.53 -23.96
N GLU A 153 -92.61 -18.47 -24.28
CA GLU A 153 -92.91 -19.62 -25.15
C GLU A 153 -94.01 -20.53 -24.57
N ARG A 154 -93.98 -20.79 -23.25
CA ARG A 154 -95.07 -21.51 -22.56
C ARG A 154 -96.40 -20.74 -22.64
N LYS A 155 -96.40 -19.44 -22.34
CA LYS A 155 -97.60 -18.60 -22.44
C LYS A 155 -98.15 -18.52 -23.87
N ALA A 156 -97.27 -18.53 -24.88
CA ALA A 156 -97.66 -18.57 -26.29
C ALA A 156 -98.38 -19.89 -26.62
N ARG A 157 -97.83 -21.04 -26.23
CA ARG A 157 -98.49 -22.35 -26.40
C ARG A 157 -99.84 -22.44 -25.67
N ASP A 158 -99.93 -21.90 -24.45
CA ASP A 158 -101.20 -21.86 -23.71
C ASP A 158 -102.24 -20.98 -24.42
N ALA A 159 -101.82 -19.83 -24.95
CA ALA A 159 -102.66 -18.96 -25.77
C ALA A 159 -103.08 -19.62 -27.09
N GLU A 160 -102.20 -20.36 -27.76
CA GLU A 160 -102.51 -21.17 -28.96
C GLU A 160 -103.57 -22.24 -28.63
N LEU A 161 -103.46 -22.95 -27.50
CA LEU A 161 -104.46 -23.94 -27.06
C LEU A 161 -105.81 -23.30 -26.72
N VAL A 162 -105.82 -22.09 -26.14
CA VAL A 162 -107.06 -21.32 -25.91
C VAL A 162 -107.65 -20.83 -27.23
N ALA A 163 -106.84 -20.33 -28.16
CA ALA A 163 -107.27 -19.91 -29.49
C ALA A 163 -107.83 -21.08 -30.30
N HIS A 164 -107.19 -22.26 -30.25
CA HIS A 164 -107.67 -23.48 -30.90
C HIS A 164 -109.02 -23.95 -30.32
N ARG A 165 -109.21 -23.87 -28.99
CA ARG A 165 -110.52 -24.13 -28.37
C ARG A 165 -111.56 -23.11 -28.82
N LEU A 166 -111.22 -21.82 -28.85
CA LEU A 166 -112.11 -20.76 -29.35
C LEU A 166 -112.48 -20.95 -30.82
N LEU A 167 -111.55 -21.39 -31.67
CA LEU A 167 -111.78 -21.75 -33.07
C LEU A 167 -112.69 -22.96 -33.20
N GLN A 168 -112.47 -24.01 -32.41
CA GLN A 168 -113.34 -25.19 -32.39
C GLN A 168 -114.76 -24.83 -31.89
N GLU A 169 -114.87 -23.90 -30.95
CA GLU A 169 -116.13 -23.41 -30.39
C GLU A 169 -116.86 -22.43 -31.33
N THR A 170 -116.13 -21.64 -32.13
CA THR A 170 -116.71 -20.83 -33.21
C THR A 170 -117.04 -21.66 -34.44
N GLU A 171 -116.33 -22.75 -34.73
CA GLU A 171 -116.75 -23.77 -35.70
C GLU A 171 -118.02 -24.49 -35.23
N ARG A 172 -118.12 -24.87 -33.94
CA ARG A 172 -119.33 -25.45 -33.35
C ARG A 172 -120.51 -24.48 -33.47
N ARG A 173 -120.32 -23.23 -33.05
CA ARG A 173 -121.34 -22.17 -33.21
C ARG A 173 -121.64 -21.84 -34.66
N ASN A 174 -120.69 -21.95 -35.59
CA ASN A 174 -120.95 -21.79 -37.03
C ASN A 174 -121.69 -22.98 -37.61
N ARG A 175 -121.44 -24.22 -37.16
CA ARG A 175 -122.23 -25.40 -37.53
C ARG A 175 -123.66 -25.29 -36.98
N GLU A 176 -123.82 -24.83 -35.75
CA GLU A 176 -125.14 -24.53 -35.17
C GLU A 176 -125.84 -23.37 -35.90
N ALA A 177 -125.14 -22.28 -36.19
CA ALA A 177 -125.68 -21.17 -36.99
C ALA A 177 -125.95 -21.55 -38.46
N PHE A 178 -125.25 -22.54 -39.01
CA PHE A 178 -125.51 -23.10 -40.35
C PHE A 178 -126.74 -24.00 -40.36
N MET A 179 -126.93 -24.81 -39.31
CA MET A 179 -128.15 -25.59 -39.08
C MET A 179 -129.36 -24.66 -38.87
N TYR A 180 -129.21 -23.58 -38.09
CA TYR A 180 -130.26 -22.57 -37.89
C TYR A 180 -130.47 -21.62 -39.09
N ARG A 181 -129.46 -21.36 -39.95
CA ARG A 181 -129.63 -20.60 -41.21
C ARG A 181 -130.30 -21.39 -42.33
N SER A 182 -130.37 -22.71 -42.22
CA SER A 182 -130.99 -23.58 -43.24
C SER A 182 -132.51 -23.72 -43.05
N GLN A 183 -133.09 -23.07 -42.03
CA GLN A 183 -134.54 -22.87 -41.90
C GLN A 183 -134.81 -21.37 -41.70
N PHE A 184 -135.71 -20.83 -42.54
CA PHE A 184 -136.10 -19.41 -42.62
C PHE A 184 -135.06 -18.41 -43.19
N LEU A 185 -135.20 -18.15 -44.49
CA LEU A 185 -134.70 -16.95 -45.17
C LEU A 185 -135.60 -15.74 -44.85
N GLY A 186 -135.02 -14.53 -44.71
CA GLY A 186 -135.80 -13.28 -44.86
C GLY A 186 -135.34 -12.05 -44.06
N THR A 187 -134.46 -11.25 -44.68
CA THR A 187 -134.43 -9.75 -44.66
C THR A 187 -134.23 -8.92 -43.38
N GLU A 188 -133.32 -7.92 -43.49
CA GLU A 188 -133.23 -6.63 -42.73
C GLU A 188 -132.82 -6.69 -41.23
N PRO A 189 -132.34 -5.58 -40.58
CA PRO A 189 -131.84 -4.29 -41.08
C PRO A 189 -130.55 -3.70 -40.40
N SER A 190 -130.13 -2.50 -40.86
CA SER A 190 -129.69 -1.33 -40.03
C SER A 190 -128.25 -1.20 -39.41
N TRP A 191 -127.38 -0.44 -40.11
CA TRP A 191 -126.50 0.68 -39.65
C TRP A 191 -125.41 0.50 -38.54
N PRO A 192 -124.44 1.44 -38.39
CA PRO A 192 -123.69 2.22 -39.39
C PRO A 192 -122.15 2.07 -39.22
N GLN A 193 -121.33 2.36 -40.25
CA GLN A 193 -119.86 2.38 -40.09
C GLN A 193 -119.17 3.55 -40.79
N SER A 194 -118.25 4.18 -40.05
CA SER A 194 -117.62 5.47 -40.39
C SER A 194 -116.23 5.31 -41.03
N TRP A 195 -115.91 6.26 -41.88
CA TRP A 195 -114.82 6.38 -42.86
C TRP A 195 -113.36 6.16 -42.38
N TYR A 196 -112.63 5.44 -43.24
CA TYR A 196 -111.21 5.44 -43.64
C TYR A 196 -110.12 6.39 -43.02
N SER A 197 -109.01 5.73 -42.61
CA SER A 197 -107.60 5.89 -43.10
C SER A 197 -106.50 6.66 -42.30
N ALA A 198 -105.34 5.96 -42.17
CA ALA A 198 -103.90 6.36 -42.09
C ALA A 198 -103.48 7.69 -41.40
N TYR A 199 -102.48 7.73 -40.49
CA TYR A 199 -101.06 7.42 -40.75
C TYR A 199 -100.18 7.32 -39.46
N ALA A 200 -99.00 6.70 -39.60
CA ALA A 200 -97.68 6.98 -38.96
C ALA A 200 -97.41 6.79 -37.44
N LEU A 201 -96.29 6.08 -37.20
CA LEU A 201 -95.38 6.01 -36.02
C LEU A 201 -94.52 7.32 -35.90
N PRO A 202 -93.64 7.56 -34.87
CA PRO A 202 -92.97 6.57 -34.00
C PRO A 202 -92.66 6.91 -32.50
N CYS A 203 -92.21 5.87 -31.78
CA CYS A 203 -91.26 5.84 -30.65
C CYS A 203 -91.68 6.38 -29.25
N SER A 204 -91.40 5.57 -28.21
CA SER A 204 -91.39 6.00 -26.79
C SER A 204 -90.22 5.37 -26.03
N GLN A 205 -89.56 6.20 -25.20
CA GLN A 205 -88.51 5.80 -24.26
C GLN A 205 -89.08 5.31 -22.91
N GLN A 206 -88.20 4.71 -22.11
CA GLN A 206 -88.50 4.08 -20.81
C GLN A 206 -88.34 5.04 -19.60
N TYR A 207 -89.00 4.65 -18.50
CA TYR A 207 -88.85 5.12 -17.10
C TYR A 207 -88.26 3.95 -16.24
N PRO A 208 -88.02 4.05 -14.90
CA PRO A 208 -87.38 5.12 -14.07
C PRO A 208 -86.44 4.62 -12.91
N ALA A 209 -85.58 5.54 -12.37
CA ALA A 209 -85.04 5.68 -10.97
C ALA A 209 -84.39 4.46 -10.22
N HIS A 210 -83.86 4.44 -8.95
CA HIS A 210 -83.47 5.35 -7.81
C HIS A 210 -82.15 4.75 -7.17
N HIS A 211 -81.33 5.34 -6.27
CA HIS A 211 -81.49 5.73 -4.82
C HIS A 211 -80.20 6.44 -4.25
N HIS A 212 -80.25 6.98 -3.01
CA HIS A 212 -79.23 7.76 -2.24
C HIS A 212 -78.11 6.89 -1.53
N VAL A 213 -77.11 7.33 -0.71
CA VAL A 213 -77.07 8.24 0.49
C VAL A 213 -75.64 8.62 1.02
N ILE A 214 -75.51 9.82 1.67
CA ILE A 214 -74.92 10.21 3.01
C ILE A 214 -73.60 9.52 3.55
N SER A 215 -72.61 10.12 4.25
CA SER A 215 -72.24 11.53 4.65
C SER A 215 -70.82 11.63 5.33
N SER A 216 -70.48 12.81 5.90
CA SER A 216 -69.33 13.25 6.76
C SER A 216 -69.17 12.53 8.14
N SER A 217 -68.06 12.61 8.92
CA SER A 217 -67.54 13.79 9.68
C SER A 217 -66.30 13.52 10.60
N SER A 218 -65.51 14.58 10.93
CA SER A 218 -64.85 14.93 12.24
C SER A 218 -64.01 13.93 13.09
N SER A 219 -63.08 14.29 13.99
CA SER A 219 -62.25 15.49 14.31
C SER A 219 -61.34 15.19 15.54
N GLY A 220 -60.15 15.79 15.62
CA GLY A 220 -59.41 16.09 16.89
C GLY A 220 -58.68 14.95 17.63
N ASP A 221 -57.89 15.20 18.68
CA ASP A 221 -57.18 16.41 19.16
C ASP A 221 -56.18 16.05 20.32
N GLY A 222 -55.22 16.92 20.66
CA GLY A 222 -54.31 16.85 21.84
C GLY A 222 -53.13 15.86 21.73
N GLY A 223 -51.89 16.13 22.18
CA GLY A 223 -51.37 17.01 23.26
C GLY A 223 -50.73 16.13 24.37
N TYR A 224 -49.68 16.46 25.13
CA TYR A 224 -48.90 17.70 25.37
C TYR A 224 -47.52 17.38 26.06
N MET A 225 -46.53 18.29 25.96
CA MET A 225 -45.44 18.65 26.93
C MET A 225 -44.46 17.58 27.51
N ALA A 226 -43.12 17.73 27.35
CA ALA A 226 -42.10 18.44 28.18
C ALA A 226 -41.49 17.54 29.31
N GLN A 227 -40.22 17.61 29.78
CA GLN A 227 -39.27 18.72 30.05
C GLN A 227 -37.77 18.23 30.05
N GLN A 228 -36.81 19.15 29.81
CA GLN A 228 -35.58 19.54 30.59
C GLN A 228 -34.86 18.51 31.53
N ASN A 229 -33.54 18.54 31.84
CA ASN A 229 -32.36 19.37 31.48
C ASN A 229 -31.04 18.70 31.99
N GLU A 230 -29.87 19.01 31.37
CA GLU A 230 -28.48 19.17 31.93
C GLU A 230 -27.84 18.12 32.90
N GLU A 231 -26.57 18.21 33.34
CA GLU A 231 -25.28 18.22 32.60
C GLU A 231 -24.13 17.72 33.54
N SER A 232 -23.05 17.16 32.97
CA SER A 232 -21.63 17.30 33.41
C SER A 232 -20.98 16.62 34.66
N THR A 233 -19.88 15.88 34.38
CA THR A 233 -18.55 15.84 35.09
C THR A 233 -18.08 14.63 35.95
N MET A 234 -17.14 13.86 35.36
CA MET A 234 -15.88 13.23 35.86
C MET A 234 -15.73 12.52 37.23
N SER A 235 -15.10 11.33 37.21
CA SER A 235 -13.88 11.00 37.98
C SER A 235 -13.25 9.64 37.56
N ASN A 236 -11.92 9.48 37.65
CA ASN A 236 -11.21 8.20 37.43
C ASN A 236 -9.77 8.24 38.05
N PRO A 237 -9.21 7.15 38.66
CA PRO A 237 -7.90 7.23 39.31
C PRO A 237 -6.81 6.17 38.94
N LEU A 238 -5.55 6.60 39.10
CA LEU A 238 -4.34 5.88 39.55
C LEU A 238 -3.43 5.05 38.61
N HIS A 239 -2.16 4.96 39.04
CA HIS A 239 -0.92 4.67 38.30
C HIS A 239 -0.10 3.56 39.01
N PRO A 240 0.86 2.93 38.30
CA PRO A 240 2.22 2.65 38.81
C PRO A 240 3.29 2.85 37.70
N HIS A 241 4.54 2.35 37.79
CA HIS A 241 5.66 2.78 38.65
C HIS A 241 6.98 2.26 38.01
N VAL A 242 8.06 3.08 37.89
CA VAL A 242 9.40 2.63 37.45
C VAL A 242 10.51 3.28 38.30
N LYS A 243 11.53 2.50 38.69
CA LYS A 243 12.72 2.94 39.44
C LYS A 243 13.95 3.05 38.54
N VAL A 244 14.83 4.02 38.85
CA VAL A 244 16.17 4.16 38.26
C VAL A 244 17.21 4.10 39.38
N GLN A 245 18.28 3.32 39.18
CA GLN A 245 19.34 3.09 40.18
C GLN A 245 20.63 3.81 39.79
N ARG A 246 21.26 4.48 40.76
CA ARG A 246 22.58 5.12 40.61
C ARG A 246 23.70 4.15 41.00
N SER A 247 24.87 4.32 40.39
CA SER A 247 26.13 3.67 40.78
C SER A 247 27.14 4.70 41.28
N PRO A 248 27.91 4.38 42.34
CA PRO A 248 29.18 5.06 42.63
C PRO A 248 30.35 4.07 42.75
N MET A 249 31.54 4.48 42.32
CA MET A 249 32.69 4.73 43.22
C MET A 249 34.00 4.90 42.41
N PHE A 250 34.62 6.07 42.55
CA PHE A 250 36.08 6.21 42.43
C PHE A 250 36.73 5.63 43.70
N ARG A 251 37.96 5.09 43.59
CA ARG A 251 38.86 4.96 44.74
C ARG A 251 40.28 5.33 44.30
N SER A 252 40.91 6.24 45.05
CA SER A 252 42.25 6.75 44.79
C SER A 252 43.32 5.86 45.42
N GLU A 253 44.51 5.86 44.83
CA GLU A 253 45.72 5.25 45.37
C GLU A 253 46.28 6.06 46.55
N ALA A 254 46.94 5.35 47.47
CA ALA A 254 47.92 5.88 48.40
C ALA A 254 48.89 4.75 48.82
N TYR A 255 50.06 5.18 49.34
CA TYR A 255 51.10 4.46 50.07
C TYR A 255 52.40 4.13 49.31
N LEU A 256 53.41 4.98 49.55
CA LEU A 256 54.82 4.57 49.57
C LEU A 256 55.06 3.59 50.73
N ASN A 257 56.11 2.76 50.56
CA ASN A 257 56.66 1.81 51.54
C ASN A 257 55.80 0.55 51.81
N GLY A 258 55.97 -0.45 50.96
CA GLY A 258 55.57 -1.85 51.19
C GLY A 258 56.79 -2.80 51.21
N PRO A 259 56.61 -4.07 51.64
CA PRO A 259 57.67 -5.09 51.65
C PRO A 259 58.16 -5.44 50.22
N PRO A 260 59.30 -6.13 50.06
CA PRO A 260 59.75 -6.57 48.74
C PRO A 260 58.66 -7.39 48.03
N PRO A 261 58.46 -7.22 46.72
CA PRO A 261 57.32 -7.79 46.02
C PRO A 261 57.35 -9.32 46.05
N ASP A 262 56.19 -9.87 46.43
CA ASP A 262 55.90 -11.30 46.49
C ASP A 262 56.20 -11.98 45.13
N PRO A 263 56.78 -13.19 45.06
CA PRO A 263 57.02 -13.91 43.81
C PRO A 263 55.80 -14.06 42.89
N SER A 264 54.56 -13.92 43.38
CA SER A 264 53.37 -13.78 42.52
C SER A 264 53.43 -12.56 41.58
N THR A 265 54.04 -11.45 41.99
CA THR A 265 54.20 -10.24 41.16
C THR A 265 55.01 -10.51 39.88
N ASN A 266 55.98 -11.42 39.93
CA ASN A 266 56.75 -11.82 38.75
C ASN A 266 55.91 -12.61 37.73
N GLN A 267 54.84 -13.30 38.16
CA GLN A 267 53.92 -13.98 37.22
C GLN A 267 53.07 -12.96 36.45
N PHE A 268 52.59 -11.91 37.12
CA PHE A 268 51.88 -10.79 36.46
C PHE A 268 52.79 -10.07 35.46
N ILE A 269 54.04 -9.74 35.82
CA ILE A 269 55.01 -9.14 34.90
C ILE A 269 55.28 -10.06 33.69
N SER A 270 55.38 -11.38 33.90
CA SER A 270 55.54 -12.36 32.82
C SER A 270 54.32 -12.41 31.88
N SER A 271 53.11 -12.33 32.45
CA SER A 271 51.85 -12.22 31.70
C SER A 271 51.80 -10.93 30.88
N ASP A 272 52.14 -9.79 31.48
CA ASP A 272 52.14 -8.48 30.80
C ASP A 272 53.18 -8.40 29.68
N LEU A 273 54.39 -8.94 29.89
CA LEU A 273 55.40 -9.07 28.84
C LEU A 273 54.96 -10.00 27.71
N THR A 274 54.21 -11.06 28.03
CA THR A 274 53.64 -11.97 27.02
C THR A 274 52.50 -11.31 26.23
N ALA A 275 51.64 -10.54 26.90
CA ALA A 275 50.59 -9.74 26.28
C ALA A 275 51.18 -8.64 25.37
N LEU A 276 52.20 -7.93 25.83
CA LEU A 276 52.95 -6.94 25.04
C LEU A 276 53.61 -7.59 23.81
N ARG A 277 54.22 -8.77 23.96
CA ARG A 277 54.79 -9.52 22.83
C ARG A 277 53.73 -9.92 21.80
N SER A 278 52.57 -10.38 22.27
CA SER A 278 51.42 -10.72 21.41
C SER A 278 50.89 -9.51 20.66
N GLU A 279 50.72 -8.36 21.33
CA GLU A 279 50.27 -7.10 20.72
C GLU A 279 51.29 -6.54 19.71
N ILE A 280 52.60 -6.68 19.98
CA ILE A 280 53.66 -6.34 19.01
C ILE A 280 53.57 -7.22 17.76
N GLU A 281 53.37 -8.53 17.92
CA GLU A 281 53.32 -9.45 16.78
C GLU A 281 52.02 -9.29 15.97
N LYS A 282 50.90 -9.03 16.63
CA LYS A 282 49.64 -8.62 16.00
C LYS A 282 49.79 -7.30 15.22
N SER A 283 50.43 -6.30 15.82
CA SER A 283 50.72 -5.01 15.16
C SER A 283 51.60 -5.18 13.91
N ARG A 284 52.59 -6.08 13.96
CA ARG A 284 53.40 -6.48 12.79
C ARG A 284 52.58 -7.20 11.73
N ALA A 285 51.72 -8.15 12.12
CA ALA A 285 50.84 -8.87 11.20
C ALA A 285 49.88 -7.91 10.48
N GLU A 286 49.23 -7.00 11.22
CA GLU A 286 48.39 -5.95 10.66
C GLU A 286 49.16 -5.01 9.71
N TYR A 287 50.40 -4.65 10.03
CA TYR A 287 51.25 -3.84 9.15
C TYR A 287 51.62 -4.58 7.87
N ASN A 288 51.98 -5.86 7.98
CA ASN A 288 52.32 -6.71 6.84
C ASN A 288 51.11 -6.90 5.91
N GLU A 289 49.93 -7.13 6.48
CA GLU A 289 48.67 -7.27 5.72
C GLU A 289 48.28 -5.95 5.02
N LYS A 290 48.35 -4.80 5.71
CA LYS A 290 48.16 -3.48 5.09
C LYS A 290 49.18 -3.21 3.97
N THR A 291 50.42 -3.69 4.13
CA THR A 291 51.48 -3.59 3.10
C THR A 291 51.19 -4.51 1.91
N LYS A 292 50.65 -5.70 2.14
CA LYS A 292 50.23 -6.66 1.11
C LYS A 292 49.06 -6.09 0.29
N GLN A 293 47.98 -5.66 0.95
CA GLN A 293 46.82 -5.03 0.30
C GLN A 293 47.20 -3.79 -0.52
N LEU A 294 48.17 -2.98 -0.04
CA LEU A 294 48.70 -1.87 -0.83
C LEU A 294 49.44 -2.35 -2.08
N LYS A 295 50.25 -3.42 -1.99
CA LYS A 295 50.94 -3.99 -3.16
C LYS A 295 49.96 -4.57 -4.18
N GLU A 296 48.91 -5.24 -3.73
CA GLU A 296 47.85 -5.80 -4.57
C GLU A 296 47.14 -4.68 -5.34
N LYS A 297 46.65 -3.63 -4.65
CA LYS A 297 46.06 -2.44 -5.30
C LYS A 297 47.01 -1.72 -6.26
N MET A 298 48.29 -1.63 -5.93
CA MET A 298 49.30 -1.08 -6.84
C MET A 298 49.59 -1.99 -8.04
N SER A 299 49.28 -3.27 -7.99
CA SER A 299 49.37 -4.22 -9.10
C SER A 299 48.11 -4.16 -9.98
N GLU A 300 46.93 -4.09 -9.36
CA GLU A 300 45.63 -3.89 -10.03
C GLU A 300 45.66 -2.60 -10.86
N PHE A 301 45.97 -1.44 -10.25
CA PHE A 301 46.06 -0.17 -10.96
C PHE A 301 47.13 -0.19 -12.07
N ARG A 302 48.22 -0.96 -11.94
CA ARG A 302 49.19 -1.13 -13.04
C ARG A 302 48.60 -1.91 -14.20
N ALA A 303 47.88 -3.00 -13.93
CA ALA A 303 47.22 -3.79 -14.97
C ALA A 303 46.13 -3.00 -15.71
N GLU A 304 45.33 -2.21 -14.99
CA GLU A 304 44.31 -1.33 -15.58
C GLU A 304 44.92 -0.32 -16.56
N ILE A 305 45.94 0.43 -16.13
CA ILE A 305 46.57 1.47 -16.97
C ILE A 305 47.48 0.92 -18.06
N GLU A 306 47.90 -0.35 -18.00
CA GLU A 306 48.80 -0.97 -18.99
C GLU A 306 48.21 -0.88 -20.40
N SER A 307 46.92 -1.15 -20.53
CA SER A 307 46.17 -1.07 -21.80
C SER A 307 46.03 0.35 -22.37
N LEU A 308 46.27 1.37 -21.55
CA LEU A 308 46.13 2.79 -21.90
C LEU A 308 47.48 3.48 -22.13
N LYS A 309 48.60 2.74 -22.08
CA LYS A 309 49.93 3.30 -22.30
C LYS A 309 50.14 3.70 -23.77
N VAL A 310 50.81 4.83 -23.94
CA VAL A 310 51.29 5.32 -25.24
C VAL A 310 52.81 5.17 -25.28
N GLU A 311 53.30 4.13 -25.94
CA GLU A 311 54.73 3.76 -25.96
C GLU A 311 55.64 4.91 -26.41
N ASP A 312 55.22 5.66 -27.45
CA ASP A 312 55.95 6.81 -27.99
C ASP A 312 56.14 7.98 -27.00
N ARG A 313 55.38 7.99 -25.89
CA ARG A 313 55.47 9.01 -24.83
C ARG A 313 56.23 8.55 -23.59
N GLN A 314 56.76 7.33 -23.56
CA GLN A 314 57.56 6.87 -22.42
C GLN A 314 58.86 7.68 -22.28
N THR A 315 59.12 8.20 -21.08
CA THR A 315 60.37 8.87 -20.77
C THR A 315 61.51 7.87 -20.56
N GLU A 316 62.76 8.35 -20.57
CA GLU A 316 63.91 7.52 -20.21
C GLU A 316 63.79 6.95 -18.79
N HIS A 317 63.25 7.74 -17.85
CA HIS A 317 63.04 7.30 -16.46
C HIS A 317 61.98 6.20 -16.34
N ASP A 318 60.94 6.20 -17.18
CA ASP A 318 59.94 5.13 -17.21
C ASP A 318 60.56 3.80 -17.66
N ARG A 319 61.39 3.84 -18.71
CA ARG A 319 62.12 2.66 -19.21
C ARG A 319 63.11 2.12 -18.17
N ILE A 320 63.84 3.01 -17.49
CA ILE A 320 64.74 2.63 -16.39
C ILE A 320 63.95 2.04 -15.21
N HIS A 321 62.80 2.63 -14.85
CA HIS A 321 61.95 2.10 -13.79
C HIS A 321 61.40 0.70 -14.14
N ALA A 322 60.87 0.52 -15.35
CA ALA A 322 60.36 -0.77 -15.83
C ALA A 322 61.45 -1.84 -15.81
N ALA A 323 62.65 -1.54 -16.34
CA ALA A 323 63.78 -2.47 -16.34
C ALA A 323 64.28 -2.81 -14.91
N ASN A 324 64.21 -1.87 -13.97
CA ASN A 324 64.54 -2.13 -12.57
C ASN A 324 63.48 -3.03 -11.90
N VAL A 325 62.20 -2.74 -12.10
CA VAL A 325 61.09 -3.56 -11.56
C VAL A 325 61.14 -4.99 -12.13
N GLN A 326 61.37 -5.15 -13.44
CA GLN A 326 61.52 -6.46 -14.08
C GLN A 326 62.68 -7.28 -13.49
N LYS A 327 63.77 -6.62 -13.08
CA LYS A 327 64.93 -7.24 -12.43
C LYS A 327 64.75 -7.44 -10.91
N GLY A 328 63.60 -7.11 -10.34
CA GLY A 328 63.35 -7.13 -8.89
C GLY A 328 64.19 -6.10 -8.11
N ILE A 329 64.72 -5.08 -8.80
CA ILE A 329 65.55 -4.04 -8.20
C ILE A 329 64.64 -2.94 -7.63
N ASP A 330 64.67 -2.82 -6.30
CA ASP A 330 64.02 -1.75 -5.56
C ASP A 330 65.07 -0.78 -4.94
N LYS A 331 64.57 0.28 -4.30
CA LYS A 331 65.41 1.28 -3.63
C LYS A 331 66.32 0.66 -2.55
N TYR A 332 65.84 -0.31 -1.79
CA TYR A 332 66.54 -0.82 -0.61
C TYR A 332 67.56 -1.91 -0.95
N SER A 333 67.27 -2.76 -1.93
CA SER A 333 68.19 -3.73 -2.54
C SER A 333 69.33 -3.01 -3.25
N THR A 334 69.04 -1.92 -3.98
CA THR A 334 70.06 -1.05 -4.57
C THR A 334 70.96 -0.45 -3.48
N LEU A 335 70.38 0.15 -2.43
CA LEU A 335 71.15 0.71 -1.30
C LEU A 335 71.97 -0.34 -0.54
N ARG A 336 71.46 -1.56 -0.38
CA ARG A 336 72.23 -2.68 0.20
C ARG A 336 73.41 -3.07 -0.70
N LYS A 337 73.19 -3.16 -2.01
CA LYS A 337 74.23 -3.53 -2.98
C LYS A 337 75.32 -2.46 -3.09
N SER A 338 74.96 -1.18 -3.16
CA SER A 338 75.93 -0.07 -3.21
C SER A 338 76.61 0.20 -1.85
N GLY A 339 75.99 -0.21 -0.74
CA GLY A 339 76.58 -0.18 0.60
C GLY A 339 77.51 -1.36 0.93
N ALA A 340 77.53 -2.40 0.10
CA ALA A 340 78.32 -3.62 0.34
C ALA A 340 79.83 -3.40 0.14
N GLY A 341 80.65 -4.20 0.82
CA GLY A 341 82.11 -4.09 0.78
C GLY A 341 82.68 -3.01 1.70
N SER A 342 84.00 -3.06 1.90
CA SER A 342 84.71 -2.11 2.78
C SER A 342 84.58 -0.67 2.27
N THR A 343 84.65 0.30 3.18
CA THR A 343 84.61 1.72 2.80
C THR A 343 85.71 2.02 1.78
N LYS A 344 86.96 1.60 2.03
CA LYS A 344 88.09 1.74 1.10
C LYS A 344 87.79 1.20 -0.31
N SER A 345 87.16 0.03 -0.43
CA SER A 345 86.76 -0.52 -1.73
C SER A 345 85.72 0.35 -2.43
N ARG A 346 84.72 0.86 -1.70
CA ARG A 346 83.71 1.78 -2.25
C ARG A 346 84.28 3.15 -2.62
N VAL A 347 85.28 3.66 -1.89
CA VAL A 347 86.03 4.86 -2.30
C VAL A 347 86.79 4.60 -3.60
N GLN A 348 87.51 3.47 -3.71
CA GLN A 348 88.25 3.14 -4.93
C GLN A 348 87.34 3.00 -6.15
N VAL A 349 86.13 2.43 -5.99
CA VAL A 349 85.12 2.41 -7.06
C VAL A 349 84.68 3.82 -7.42
N PHE A 350 84.44 4.71 -6.44
CA PHE A 350 84.02 6.09 -6.68
C PHE A 350 85.07 6.93 -7.41
N GLU A 351 86.35 6.83 -7.03
CA GLU A 351 87.46 7.56 -7.68
C GLU A 351 87.82 6.98 -9.08
N GLY A 352 87.18 5.87 -9.50
CA GLY A 352 87.32 5.24 -10.81
C GLY A 352 86.12 5.42 -11.75
N LEU A 353 85.15 6.27 -11.37
CA LEU A 353 83.99 6.70 -12.18
C LEU A 353 84.26 8.06 -12.86
#